data_AF-X0X090-F1
#
_entry.id   AF-X0X090-F1
#
_cell.length_a   1.000
_cell.length_b   1.000
_cell.length_c   1.000
_cell.angle_alpha   90.00
_cell.angle_beta   90.00
_cell.angle_gamma   90.00
#
_symmetry.space_group_name_H-M   'P 1'
#
loop_
_entity.id
_entity.type
_entity.pdbx_description
1 polymer ?
#
loop_
_entity_poly.entity_id
_entity_poly.type
_entity_poly.pdbx_seq_one_letter_code
_entity_poly.pdbx_strand_id
1 'polypeptide(L)'
;ACWKVLSEKFAPANLSGLSLALSPFRKASICAEETEVIYFSEKFEFAAMHKLWNEQLSEKKNLEVFGKCANPAGHGHNYIIEVTVKRPLEQGDFGIGEFERIIDQEFIKLVDHKNLNVDVKDLAGVNPTVENIAAFAWGKLALHLGERLHCVTVWENDRTYCSYCGARDS
;
A
#
# COMPACT_ATOMS: atom_id res chain seq x y z
N ALA A 1 -24.83 -16.20 1.77
CA ALA A 1 -23.84 -15.26 1.21
C ALA A 1 -23.82 -15.37 -0.32
N CYS A 2 -23.67 -14.25 -1.04
CA CYS A 2 -23.64 -14.17 -2.52
C CYS A 2 -22.62 -15.16 -3.15
N TRP A 3 -21.50 -15.38 -2.47
CA TRP A 3 -20.47 -16.36 -2.85
C TRP A 3 -21.04 -17.75 -3.18
N LYS A 4 -21.79 -18.36 -2.24
CA LYS A 4 -22.34 -19.72 -2.40
C LYS A 4 -23.27 -19.84 -3.61
N VAL A 5 -23.94 -18.76 -4.00
CA VAL A 5 -24.87 -18.74 -5.14
C VAL A 5 -24.10 -18.65 -6.47
N LEU A 6 -22.92 -18.03 -6.47
CA LEU A 6 -22.16 -17.75 -7.68
C LEU A 6 -21.06 -18.76 -7.95
N SER A 7 -20.46 -19.37 -6.91
CA SER A 7 -19.32 -20.27 -7.05
C SER A 7 -19.59 -21.47 -7.95
N GLU A 8 -20.83 -21.98 -7.98
CA GLU A 8 -21.22 -23.14 -8.78
C GLU A 8 -21.64 -22.80 -10.22
N LYS A 9 -21.75 -21.50 -10.56
CA LYS A 9 -22.33 -21.04 -11.84
C LYS A 9 -21.32 -20.82 -12.96
N PHE A 10 -20.02 -20.83 -12.67
CA PHE A 10 -18.98 -20.43 -13.63
C PHE A 10 -18.20 -21.59 -14.25
N ALA A 11 -18.68 -22.84 -14.15
CA ALA A 11 -18.01 -24.00 -14.72
C ALA A 11 -17.69 -23.81 -16.23
N PRO A 12 -16.45 -24.09 -16.68
CA PRO A 12 -15.36 -24.76 -15.96
C PRO A 12 -14.44 -23.83 -15.13
N ALA A 13 -14.70 -22.52 -15.09
CA ALA A 13 -13.91 -21.58 -14.31
C ALA A 13 -14.28 -21.61 -12.82
N ASN A 14 -13.28 -21.39 -11.97
CA ASN A 14 -13.47 -21.27 -10.52
C ASN A 14 -13.54 -19.79 -10.13
N LEU A 15 -14.50 -19.46 -9.28
CA LEU A 15 -14.56 -18.13 -8.65
C LEU A 15 -13.41 -17.99 -7.64
N SER A 16 -12.46 -17.09 -7.90
CA SER A 16 -11.33 -16.81 -7.00
C SER A 16 -11.60 -15.67 -6.02
N GLY A 17 -12.46 -14.73 -6.39
CA GLY A 17 -12.80 -13.58 -5.55
C GLY A 17 -14.05 -12.86 -6.03
N LEU A 18 -14.70 -12.14 -5.11
CA LEU A 18 -15.80 -11.23 -5.40
C LEU A 18 -15.43 -9.87 -4.79
N SER A 19 -15.47 -8.81 -5.60
CA SER A 19 -15.19 -7.45 -5.15
C SER A 19 -16.38 -6.55 -5.45
N LEU A 20 -16.83 -5.81 -4.45
CA LEU A 20 -17.81 -4.75 -4.56
C LEU A 20 -17.06 -3.41 -4.56
N ALA A 21 -17.15 -2.67 -5.67
CA ALA A 21 -16.70 -1.29 -5.73
C ALA A 21 -17.72 -0.39 -5.00
N LEU A 22 -17.32 0.14 -3.84
CA LEU A 22 -18.15 1.04 -3.04
C LEU A 22 -18.03 2.49 -3.52
N SER A 23 -16.86 2.84 -4.04
CA SER A 23 -16.55 4.10 -4.73
C SER A 23 -15.33 3.89 -5.64
N PRO A 24 -14.88 4.90 -6.41
CA PRO A 24 -13.61 4.79 -7.15
C PRO A 24 -12.38 4.49 -6.28
N PHE A 25 -12.45 4.81 -4.99
CA PHE A 25 -11.34 4.67 -4.03
C PHE A 25 -11.54 3.55 -3.01
N ARG A 26 -12.77 3.01 -2.89
CA ARG A 26 -13.12 2.00 -1.89
C ARG A 26 -13.64 0.73 -2.53
N LYS A 27 -13.13 -0.41 -2.05
CA LYS A 27 -13.64 -1.73 -2.40
C LYS A 27 -13.75 -2.61 -1.16
N ALA A 28 -14.76 -3.48 -1.17
CA ALA A 28 -14.86 -4.58 -0.24
C ALA A 28 -14.81 -5.90 -1.02
N SER A 29 -14.02 -6.87 -0.57
CA SER A 29 -13.85 -8.14 -1.27
C SER A 29 -13.88 -9.35 -0.35
N ILE A 30 -14.24 -10.49 -0.93
CA ILE A 30 -14.15 -11.82 -0.34
C ILE A 30 -13.35 -12.68 -1.32
N CYS A 31 -12.43 -13.50 -0.80
CA CYS A 31 -11.59 -14.40 -1.60
C CYS A 31 -11.99 -15.86 -1.36
N ALA A 32 -11.74 -16.73 -2.34
CA ALA A 32 -12.12 -18.14 -2.27
C ALA A 32 -11.44 -18.89 -1.13
N GLU A 33 -10.22 -18.49 -0.82
CA GLU A 33 -9.38 -19.09 0.21
C GLU A 33 -9.90 -18.80 1.63
N GLU A 34 -10.60 -17.67 1.82
CA GLU A 34 -11.08 -17.19 3.13
C GLU A 34 -12.48 -16.58 3.02
N THR A 35 -13.48 -17.41 2.71
CA THR A 35 -14.86 -16.93 2.46
C THR A 35 -15.57 -16.32 3.68
N GLU A 36 -15.06 -16.56 4.89
CA GLU A 36 -15.56 -16.00 6.15
C GLU A 36 -14.81 -14.72 6.56
N VAL A 37 -14.01 -14.14 5.67
CA VAL A 37 -13.27 -12.89 5.86
C VAL A 37 -13.68 -11.88 4.80
N ILE A 38 -13.96 -10.65 5.23
CA ILE A 38 -14.12 -9.50 4.33
C ILE A 38 -12.86 -8.65 4.40
N TYR A 39 -12.37 -8.29 3.22
CA TYR A 39 -11.32 -7.32 3.00
C TYR A 39 -11.93 -5.98 2.63
N PHE A 40 -11.45 -4.90 3.25
CA PHE A 40 -11.78 -3.53 2.88
C PHE A 40 -10.50 -2.83 2.46
N SER A 41 -10.52 -2.20 1.29
CA SER A 41 -9.41 -1.42 0.78
C SER A 41 -9.85 0.00 0.47
N GLU A 42 -9.00 0.96 0.82
CA GLU A 42 -9.19 2.36 0.46
C GLU A 42 -7.90 2.98 -0.06
N LYS A 43 -8.04 3.81 -1.10
CA LYS A 43 -6.98 4.58 -1.71
C LYS A 43 -6.90 6.00 -1.15
N PHE A 44 -5.68 6.44 -0.87
CA PHE A 44 -5.31 7.79 -0.46
C PHE A 44 -4.19 8.31 -1.37
N GLU A 45 -4.04 9.62 -1.44
CA GLU A 45 -3.03 10.28 -2.27
C GLU A 45 -2.08 11.09 -1.39
N PHE A 46 -0.81 11.16 -1.80
CA PHE A 46 0.16 12.09 -1.24
C PHE A 46 1.15 12.54 -2.30
N ALA A 47 1.58 13.80 -2.25
CA ALA A 47 2.58 14.34 -3.16
C ALA A 47 3.94 14.37 -2.44
N ALA A 48 4.97 13.74 -3.00
CA ALA A 48 6.30 13.78 -2.40
C ALA A 48 7.39 13.85 -3.47
N MET A 49 8.55 14.36 -3.08
CA MET A 49 9.76 14.32 -3.89
C MET A 49 10.82 13.41 -3.28
N HIS A 50 11.66 12.85 -4.14
CA HIS A 50 12.75 11.98 -3.74
C HIS A 50 13.88 11.90 -4.78
N LYS A 51 14.97 11.27 -4.38
CA LYS A 51 16.09 10.85 -5.23
C LYS A 51 16.43 9.41 -4.87
N LEU A 52 16.58 8.57 -5.90
CA LEU A 52 17.12 7.24 -5.73
C LEU A 52 18.63 7.27 -5.80
N TRP A 53 19.29 6.93 -4.70
CA TRP A 53 20.73 7.01 -4.58
C TRP A 53 21.26 6.01 -3.55
N ASN A 54 22.39 5.39 -3.87
CA ASN A 54 23.13 4.53 -2.95
C ASN A 54 24.53 5.10 -2.75
N GLU A 55 24.82 5.53 -1.52
CA GLU A 55 26.11 6.14 -1.13
C GLU A 55 27.30 5.19 -1.23
N GLN A 56 27.06 3.88 -1.34
CA GLN A 56 28.10 2.88 -1.54
C GLN A 56 28.48 2.69 -3.01
N LEU A 57 27.71 3.26 -3.94
CA LEU A 57 27.97 3.19 -5.37
C LEU A 57 28.63 4.49 -5.86
N SER A 58 29.49 4.38 -6.88
CA SER A 58 30.00 5.56 -7.58
C SER A 58 28.87 6.33 -8.27
N GLU A 59 29.07 7.62 -8.54
CA GLU A 59 28.10 8.45 -9.26
C GLU A 59 27.69 7.82 -10.60
N LYS A 60 28.68 7.40 -11.40
CA LYS A 60 28.44 6.70 -12.67
C LYS A 60 27.54 5.48 -12.47
N LYS A 61 27.79 4.69 -11.41
CA LYS A 61 27.01 3.48 -11.15
C LYS A 61 25.60 3.81 -10.67
N ASN A 62 25.41 4.85 -9.88
CA ASN A 62 24.08 5.35 -9.51
C ASN A 62 23.27 5.76 -10.75
N LEU A 63 23.88 6.53 -11.66
CA LEU A 63 23.22 6.95 -12.90
C LEU A 63 22.89 5.76 -13.82
N GLU A 64 23.76 4.74 -13.87
CA GLU A 64 23.48 3.50 -14.61
C GLU A 64 22.32 2.69 -14.02
N VAL A 65 22.24 2.57 -12.69
CA VAL A 65 21.26 1.74 -12.00
C VAL A 65 19.90 2.43 -11.90
N PHE A 66 19.88 3.71 -11.49
CA PHE A 66 18.64 4.45 -11.22
C PHE A 66 18.23 5.40 -12.34
N GLY A 67 19.10 5.63 -13.34
CA GLY A 67 18.78 6.48 -14.49
C GLY A 67 18.33 7.88 -14.07
N LYS A 68 17.18 8.31 -14.60
CA LYS A 68 16.59 9.63 -14.30
C LYS A 68 16.23 9.81 -12.82
N CYS A 69 15.99 8.72 -12.09
CA CYS A 69 15.63 8.78 -10.67
C CYS A 69 16.83 9.14 -9.78
N ALA A 70 18.06 9.05 -10.28
CA ALA A 70 19.29 9.51 -9.60
C ALA A 70 19.63 10.99 -9.87
N ASN A 71 18.72 11.78 -10.46
CA ASN A 71 18.92 13.22 -10.64
C ASN A 71 19.33 13.86 -9.30
N PRO A 72 20.47 14.59 -9.22
CA PRO A 72 20.93 15.22 -7.98
C PRO A 72 19.90 16.16 -7.32
N ALA A 73 19.06 16.83 -8.12
CA ALA A 73 17.99 17.69 -7.62
C ALA A 73 16.73 16.92 -7.16
N GLY A 74 16.70 15.60 -7.36
CA GLY A 74 15.53 14.76 -7.15
C GLY A 74 14.46 14.95 -8.23
N HIS A 75 13.30 14.37 -7.97
CA HIS A 75 12.07 14.47 -8.75
C HIS A 75 10.88 14.15 -7.83
N GLY A 76 9.65 14.34 -8.27
CA GLY A 76 8.48 14.06 -7.44
C GLY A 76 7.37 13.33 -8.17
N HIS A 77 6.45 12.79 -7.38
CA HIS A 77 5.30 12.02 -7.83
C HIS A 77 4.07 12.34 -6.99
N ASN A 78 2.91 12.12 -7.59
CA ASN A 78 1.66 12.02 -6.87
C ASN A 78 1.43 10.53 -6.61
N TYR A 79 1.85 10.08 -5.43
CA TYR A 79 1.74 8.70 -5.05
C TYR A 79 0.29 8.37 -4.67
N ILE A 80 -0.10 7.14 -4.94
CA ILE A 80 -1.32 6.54 -4.38
C ILE A 80 -0.89 5.48 -3.37
N ILE A 81 -1.54 5.45 -2.20
CA ILE A 81 -1.45 4.34 -1.26
C ILE A 81 -2.83 3.68 -1.11
N GLU A 82 -2.91 2.38 -1.30
CA GLU A 82 -4.10 1.56 -1.02
C GLU A 82 -3.80 0.73 0.22
N VAL A 83 -4.54 0.99 1.29
CA VAL A 83 -4.44 0.21 2.52
C VAL A 83 -5.60 -0.76 2.56
N THR A 84 -5.28 -2.05 2.71
CA THR A 84 -6.25 -3.12 2.85
C THR A 84 -6.24 -3.66 4.26
N VAL A 85 -7.41 -3.66 4.90
CA VAL A 85 -7.65 -4.33 6.19
C VAL A 85 -8.60 -5.50 6.01
N LYS A 86 -8.53 -6.46 6.92
CA LYS A 86 -9.39 -7.65 6.95
C LYS A 86 -10.13 -7.76 8.28
N ARG A 87 -11.29 -8.41 8.24
CA ARG A 87 -12.04 -8.81 9.43
C ARG A 87 -12.91 -10.04 9.15
N PRO A 88 -13.30 -10.81 10.17
CA PRO A 88 -14.35 -11.82 10.04
C PRO A 88 -15.65 -11.24 9.50
N LEU A 89 -16.35 -12.02 8.67
CA LEU A 89 -17.63 -11.67 8.04
C LEU A 89 -18.70 -11.26 9.06
N GLU A 90 -18.76 -11.99 10.18
CA GLU A 90 -19.74 -11.79 11.26
C GLU A 90 -19.53 -10.51 12.10
N GLN A 91 -18.38 -9.84 11.94
CA GLN A 91 -18.14 -8.57 12.63
C GLN A 91 -18.91 -7.40 11.98
N GLY A 92 -19.16 -6.35 12.75
CA GLY A 92 -19.89 -5.15 12.32
C GLY A 92 -19.08 -4.26 11.36
N ASP A 93 -19.21 -2.94 11.50
CA ASP A 93 -18.53 -1.98 10.62
C ASP A 93 -16.99 -2.09 10.68
N PHE A 94 -16.32 -1.70 9.59
CA PHE A 94 -14.85 -1.59 9.52
C PHE A 94 -14.29 -0.43 10.36
N GLY A 95 -15.16 0.47 10.86
CA GLY A 95 -14.74 1.67 11.57
C GLY A 95 -14.00 2.62 10.62
N ILE A 96 -14.61 2.90 9.46
CA ILE A 96 -13.96 3.62 8.35
C ILE A 96 -13.36 4.96 8.81
N GLY A 97 -14.07 5.73 9.64
CA GLY A 97 -13.57 7.02 10.13
C GLY A 97 -12.34 6.90 11.05
N GLU A 98 -12.24 5.84 11.86
CA GLU A 98 -11.03 5.58 12.65
C GLU A 98 -9.88 5.11 11.76
N PHE A 99 -10.18 4.22 10.81
CA PHE A 99 -9.22 3.72 9.84
C PHE A 99 -8.58 4.85 9.00
N GLU A 100 -9.40 5.76 8.46
CA GLU A 100 -8.94 6.94 7.73
C GLU A 100 -8.07 7.84 8.62
N ARG A 101 -8.50 8.08 9.88
CA ARG A 101 -7.75 8.89 10.84
C ARG A 101 -6.38 8.29 11.13
N ILE A 102 -6.29 6.97 11.30
CA ILE A 102 -5.01 6.28 11.53
C ILE A 102 -4.09 6.47 10.32
N ILE A 103 -4.60 6.27 9.10
CA ILE A 103 -3.77 6.42 7.89
C ILE A 103 -3.27 7.85 7.72
N ASP A 104 -4.15 8.83 7.96
CA ASP A 104 -3.79 10.24 7.91
C ASP A 104 -2.70 10.60 8.93
N GLN A 105 -2.91 10.22 10.20
CA GLN A 105 -2.03 10.60 11.30
C GLN A 105 -0.68 9.87 11.28
N GLU A 106 -0.70 8.57 10.98
CA GLU A 106 0.46 7.71 11.14
C GLU A 106 1.29 7.58 9.87
N PHE A 107 0.75 7.96 8.71
CA PHE A 107 1.47 7.88 7.44
C PHE A 107 1.37 9.16 6.61
N ILE A 108 0.17 9.58 6.17
CA ILE A 108 0.04 10.68 5.18
C ILE A 108 0.70 11.96 5.67
N LYS A 109 0.45 12.39 6.91
CA LYS A 109 1.06 13.60 7.48
C LYS A 109 2.59 13.55 7.58
N LEU A 110 3.18 12.36 7.58
CA LEU A 110 4.63 12.20 7.61
C LEU A 110 5.25 12.42 6.23
N VAL A 111 4.53 12.10 5.15
CA VAL A 111 5.11 12.02 3.79
C VAL A 111 4.55 13.05 2.82
N ASP A 112 3.35 13.57 3.06
CA ASP A 112 2.69 14.49 2.13
C ASP A 112 3.36 15.87 2.10
N HIS A 113 3.55 16.37 0.88
CA HIS A 113 4.31 17.57 0.54
C HIS A 113 5.73 17.60 1.13
N LYS A 114 6.41 16.44 1.19
CA LYS A 114 7.77 16.29 1.73
C LYS A 114 8.80 15.85 0.70
N ASN A 115 10.06 16.11 1.01
CA ASN A 115 11.18 15.37 0.45
C ASN A 115 11.44 14.11 1.29
N LEU A 116 11.20 12.93 0.74
CA LEU A 116 11.31 11.64 1.45
C LEU A 116 12.73 11.36 1.94
N ASN A 117 13.76 11.84 1.25
CA ASN A 117 15.15 11.62 1.66
C ASN A 117 15.58 12.52 2.83
N VAL A 118 14.91 13.67 3.03
CA VAL A 118 15.40 14.75 3.91
C VAL A 118 14.44 15.04 5.06
N ASP A 119 13.15 15.18 4.77
CA ASP A 119 12.16 15.63 5.74
C ASP A 119 11.59 14.48 6.58
N VAL A 120 11.65 13.25 6.05
CA VAL A 120 11.11 12.05 6.71
C VAL A 120 12.24 11.32 7.43
N LYS A 121 12.42 11.61 8.72
CA LYS A 121 13.53 11.09 9.54
C LYS A 121 13.65 9.57 9.52
N ASP A 122 12.52 8.87 9.51
CA ASP A 122 12.49 7.40 9.49
C ASP A 122 12.98 6.80 8.15
N LEU A 123 13.02 7.59 7.08
CA LEU A 123 13.57 7.22 5.77
C LEU A 123 15.00 7.75 5.57
N ALA A 124 15.60 8.40 6.58
CA ALA A 124 16.96 8.90 6.48
C ALA A 124 17.95 7.73 6.26
N GLY A 125 18.74 7.82 5.19
CA GLY A 125 19.67 6.76 4.79
C GLY A 125 19.02 5.54 4.12
N VAL A 126 17.69 5.53 3.98
CA VAL A 126 16.96 4.54 3.19
C VAL A 126 16.72 5.10 1.79
N ASN A 127 16.92 4.27 0.77
CA ASN A 127 16.61 4.66 -0.60
C ASN A 127 15.08 4.58 -0.81
N PRO A 128 14.35 5.68 -1.08
CA PRO A 128 12.89 5.72 -1.05
C PRO A 128 12.25 5.13 -2.31
N THR A 129 12.58 3.88 -2.64
CA THR A 129 11.88 3.13 -3.69
C THR A 129 10.45 2.80 -3.26
N VAL A 130 9.56 2.48 -4.21
CA VAL A 130 8.16 2.10 -3.88
C VAL A 130 8.07 0.92 -2.91
N GLU A 131 9.02 -0.02 -2.97
CA GLU A 131 9.12 -1.15 -2.06
C GLU A 131 9.43 -0.69 -0.63
N ASN A 132 10.40 0.20 -0.47
CA ASN A 132 10.78 0.73 0.84
C ASN A 132 9.70 1.67 1.40
N ILE A 133 9.00 2.43 0.56
CA ILE A 133 7.86 3.25 0.99
C ILE A 133 6.70 2.34 1.46
N ALA A 134 6.39 1.27 0.74
CA ALA A 134 5.33 0.34 1.14
C ALA A 134 5.67 -0.39 2.46
N ALA A 135 6.93 -0.82 2.64
CA ALA A 135 7.40 -1.41 3.89
C ALA A 135 7.39 -0.41 5.06
N PHE A 136 7.79 0.85 4.80
CA PHE A 136 7.72 1.92 5.78
C PHE A 136 6.28 2.22 6.21
N ALA A 137 5.36 2.36 5.25
CA ALA A 137 3.94 2.56 5.50
C ALA A 137 3.35 1.40 6.33
N TRP A 138 3.66 0.14 5.95
CA TRP A 138 3.29 -1.03 6.74
C TRP A 138 3.78 -0.93 8.18
N GLY A 139 5.06 -0.61 8.38
CA GLY A 139 5.65 -0.50 9.72
C GLY A 139 4.93 0.51 10.62
N LYS A 140 4.50 1.66 10.07
CA LYS A 140 3.74 2.67 10.82
C LYS A 140 2.30 2.23 11.10
N LEU A 141 1.63 1.67 10.10
CA LEU A 141 0.22 1.31 10.19
C LEU A 141 -0.02 0.04 11.01
N ALA A 142 0.89 -0.93 10.97
CA ALA A 142 0.78 -2.20 11.71
C ALA A 142 0.72 -1.98 13.22
N LEU A 143 1.37 -0.94 13.75
CA LEU A 143 1.35 -0.60 15.18
C LEU A 143 -0.07 -0.23 15.69
N HIS A 144 -0.94 0.21 14.79
CA HIS A 144 -2.27 0.74 15.12
C HIS A 144 -3.40 -0.14 14.60
N LEU A 145 -3.21 -0.76 13.43
CA LEU A 145 -4.18 -1.66 12.82
C LEU A 145 -3.97 -3.13 13.21
N GLY A 146 -2.78 -3.49 13.72
CA GLY A 146 -2.46 -4.84 14.17
C GLY A 146 -2.74 -5.92 13.12
N GLU A 147 -3.28 -7.05 13.55
CA GLU A 147 -3.62 -8.20 12.70
C GLU A 147 -4.70 -7.90 11.65
N ARG A 148 -5.42 -6.77 11.78
CA ARG A 148 -6.38 -6.34 10.76
C ARG A 148 -5.66 -5.84 9.51
N LEU A 149 -4.44 -5.32 9.59
CA LEU A 149 -3.71 -4.87 8.41
C LEU A 149 -3.38 -6.08 7.53
N HIS A 150 -3.85 -6.06 6.30
CA HIS A 150 -3.66 -7.17 5.37
C HIS A 150 -2.61 -6.86 4.31
N CYS A 151 -2.70 -5.69 3.67
CA CYS A 151 -1.72 -5.31 2.66
C CYS A 151 -1.68 -3.78 2.47
N VAL A 152 -0.49 -3.26 2.18
CA VAL A 152 -0.28 -1.87 1.76
C VAL A 152 0.30 -1.88 0.36
N THR A 153 -0.37 -1.22 -0.58
CA THR A 153 0.15 -1.03 -1.93
C THR A 153 0.45 0.43 -2.17
N VAL A 154 1.63 0.72 -2.72
CA VAL A 154 2.06 2.09 -3.07
C VAL A 154 2.33 2.14 -4.56
N TRP A 155 1.66 3.06 -5.26
CA TRP A 155 1.89 3.38 -6.66
C TRP A 155 2.66 4.69 -6.74
N GLU A 156 3.80 4.67 -7.41
CA GLU A 156 4.49 5.88 -7.87
C GLU A 156 3.78 6.44 -9.11
N ASN A 157 3.29 5.55 -9.97
CA ASN A 157 2.46 5.85 -11.13
C ASN A 157 1.70 4.57 -11.56
N ASP A 158 0.90 4.65 -12.62
CA ASP A 158 0.08 3.52 -13.11
C ASP A 158 0.87 2.27 -13.53
N ARG A 159 2.18 2.39 -13.74
CA ARG A 159 3.07 1.30 -14.20
C ARG A 159 4.03 0.81 -13.12
N THR A 160 4.23 1.58 -12.06
CA THR A 160 5.24 1.30 -11.03
C THR A 160 4.59 1.33 -9.66
N TYR A 161 4.46 0.16 -9.06
CA TYR A 161 3.88 -0.02 -7.74
C TYR A 161 4.50 -1.22 -7.03
N CYS A 162 4.35 -1.24 -5.70
CA CYS A 162 4.70 -2.38 -4.87
C CYS A 162 3.60 -2.64 -3.84
N SER A 163 3.28 -3.91 -3.62
CA SER A 163 2.42 -4.37 -2.54
C SER A 163 3.25 -5.06 -1.45
N TYR A 164 3.10 -4.62 -0.21
CA TYR A 164 3.73 -5.21 0.97
C TYR A 164 2.64 -5.71 1.91
N CYS A 165 2.59 -7.02 2.15
CA CYS A 165 1.56 -7.68 2.95
C CYS A 165 2.13 -8.34 4.23
N GLY A 166 3.18 -7.74 4.80
CA GLY A 166 3.87 -8.26 5.98
C GLY A 166 4.81 -9.44 5.68
N ALA A 167 5.61 -9.82 6.68
CA ALA A 167 6.29 -11.11 6.64
C ALA A 167 5.23 -12.22 6.80
N ARG A 168 5.23 -13.20 5.91
CA ARG A 168 4.50 -14.45 6.18
C ARG A 168 5.28 -15.16 7.27
N ASP A 169 4.66 -15.35 8.45
CA ASP A 169 5.21 -16.28 9.43
C ASP A 169 5.33 -17.65 8.74
N SER A 170 6.57 -18.08 8.53
CA SER A 170 6.94 -19.37 7.94
C SER A 170 6.92 -20.47 9.00
#